data_AF-A0A662G5I6-F1
#
_entry.id   AF-A0A662G5I6-F1
#
_cell.length_a   1.000
_cell.length_b   1.000
_cell.length_c   1.000
_cell.angle_alpha   90.00
_cell.angle_beta   90.00
_cell.angle_gamma   90.00
#
_symmetry.space_group_name_H-M   'P 1'
#
loop_
_entity.id
_entity.type
_entity.pdbx_description
1 polymer ?
#
loop_
_entity_poly.entity_id
_entity_poly.type
_entity_poly.pdbx_seq_one_letter_code
_entity_poly.pdbx_strand_id
1 'polypeptide(L)'
;MRVRGKSPIPPSMIEKLMLVLEALAVERGLRTPAIYEVVFYEGEAPKSAELVKVSEGVVVGEGLIAVKTSDLVPLVIERLALGYYSLSLMPDAGIDAVRLARRVVRDIKWNLLSLLSSSATRART
;
A
#
# COMPACT_ATOMS: atom_id res chain seq x y z
N MET A 1 3.26 -4.12 -12.70
CA MET A 1 3.66 -4.36 -11.30
C MET A 1 3.79 -5.86 -11.07
N ARG A 2 4.80 -6.33 -10.31
CA ARG A 2 4.98 -7.73 -9.91
C ARG A 2 4.56 -7.90 -8.45
N VAL A 3 3.91 -9.00 -8.12
CA VAL A 3 3.58 -9.38 -6.73
C VAL A 3 4.38 -10.60 -6.35
N ARG A 4 5.12 -10.54 -5.24
CA ARG A 4 5.92 -11.65 -4.72
C ARG A 4 5.53 -12.03 -3.29
N GLY A 5 5.77 -13.28 -2.93
CA GLY A 5 5.49 -13.82 -1.60
C GLY A 5 4.04 -14.25 -1.39
N LYS A 6 3.74 -14.78 -0.20
CA LYS A 6 2.42 -15.30 0.14
C LYS A 6 1.49 -14.16 0.54
N SER A 7 0.69 -13.71 -0.41
CA SER A 7 -0.35 -12.70 -0.19
C SER A 7 -1.68 -13.36 0.20
N PRO A 8 -2.40 -12.82 1.20
CA PRO A 8 -3.79 -13.20 1.49
C PRO A 8 -4.79 -12.57 0.51
N ILE A 9 -4.30 -11.69 -0.38
CA ILE A 9 -5.09 -10.97 -1.39
C ILE A 9 -4.62 -11.40 -2.79
N PRO A 10 -5.53 -11.73 -3.73
CA PRO A 10 -5.15 -12.05 -5.10
C PRO A 10 -4.39 -10.90 -5.78
N PRO A 11 -3.37 -11.18 -6.63
CA PRO A 11 -2.61 -10.14 -7.33
C PRO A 11 -3.46 -9.13 -8.11
N SER A 12 -4.53 -9.58 -8.77
CA SER A 12 -5.46 -8.71 -9.51
C SER A 12 -6.21 -7.72 -8.62
N MET A 13 -6.47 -8.08 -7.35
CA MET A 13 -7.08 -7.16 -6.38
C MET A 13 -6.06 -6.17 -5.84
N ILE A 14 -4.79 -6.55 -5.73
CA ILE A 14 -3.69 -5.63 -5.38
C ILE A 14 -3.50 -4.60 -6.49
N GLU A 15 -3.50 -5.02 -7.76
CA GLU A 15 -3.44 -4.11 -8.90
C GLU A 15 -4.60 -3.10 -8.89
N LYS A 16 -5.84 -3.57 -8.68
CA LYS A 16 -7.00 -2.67 -8.53
C LYS A 16 -6.86 -1.71 -7.36
N LEU A 17 -6.37 -2.19 -6.21
CA LEU A 17 -6.13 -1.35 -5.05
C LEU A 17 -5.11 -0.26 -5.37
N MET A 18 -4.00 -0.59 -6.04
CA MET A 18 -2.99 0.41 -6.42
C MET A 18 -3.57 1.48 -7.34
N LEU A 19 -4.39 1.11 -8.33
CA LEU A 19 -5.07 2.08 -9.20
C LEU A 19 -6.01 3.02 -8.42
N VAL A 20 -6.74 2.48 -7.44
CA VAL A 20 -7.61 3.28 -6.57
C VAL A 20 -6.77 4.24 -5.72
N LEU A 21 -5.67 3.77 -5.14
CA LEU A 21 -4.76 4.61 -4.34
C LEU A 21 -4.13 5.72 -5.19
N GLU A 22 -3.75 5.41 -6.42
CA GLU A 22 -3.23 6.38 -7.38
C GLU A 22 -4.27 7.46 -7.73
N ALA A 23 -5.49 7.06 -8.06
CA ALA A 23 -6.57 8.02 -8.33
C ALA A 23 -6.83 8.94 -7.14
N LEU A 24 -6.89 8.38 -5.92
CA LEU A 24 -7.07 9.14 -4.68
C LEU A 24 -5.88 10.06 -4.36
N ALA A 25 -4.67 9.67 -4.75
CA ALA A 25 -3.48 10.50 -4.61
C ALA A 25 -3.52 11.69 -5.57
N VAL A 26 -3.90 11.47 -6.84
CA VAL A 26 -4.10 12.51 -7.85
C VAL A 26 -5.15 13.53 -7.39
N GLU A 27 -6.30 13.07 -6.90
CA GLU A 27 -7.36 13.94 -6.34
C GLU A 27 -6.87 14.85 -5.21
N ARG A 28 -5.83 14.43 -4.48
CA ARG A 28 -5.23 15.17 -3.37
C ARG A 28 -4.01 15.99 -3.79
N GLY A 29 -3.69 16.04 -5.08
CA GLY A 29 -2.51 16.74 -5.59
C GLY A 29 -1.19 16.11 -5.16
N LEU A 30 -1.19 14.83 -4.81
CA LEU A 30 0.01 14.09 -4.42
C LEU A 30 0.71 13.52 -5.66
N ARG A 31 2.03 13.32 -5.54
CA ARG A 31 2.81 12.60 -6.56
C ARG A 31 2.32 11.16 -6.69
N THR A 32 2.32 10.64 -7.92
CA THR A 32 2.03 9.23 -8.23
C THR A 32 3.35 8.46 -8.42
N PRO A 33 3.84 7.72 -7.41
CA PRO A 33 5.04 6.92 -7.57
C PRO A 33 4.77 5.72 -8.49
N ALA A 34 5.71 5.42 -9.40
CA ALA A 34 5.64 4.21 -10.21
C ALA A 34 5.95 2.99 -9.31
N ILE A 35 5.00 2.08 -9.14
CA ILE A 35 5.18 0.86 -8.34
C ILE A 35 5.47 -0.34 -9.24
N TYR A 36 6.71 -0.82 -9.18
CA TYR A 36 7.17 -1.98 -9.96
C TYR A 36 6.94 -3.29 -9.23
N GLU A 37 7.08 -3.30 -7.91
CA GLU A 37 7.03 -4.53 -7.10
C GLU A 37 6.32 -4.36 -5.76
N VAL A 38 5.48 -5.34 -5.43
CA VAL A 38 4.89 -5.51 -4.09
C VAL A 38 5.34 -6.84 -3.52
N VAL A 39 6.00 -6.80 -2.36
CA VAL A 39 6.57 -7.99 -1.71
C VAL A 39 5.83 -8.28 -0.41
N PHE A 40 5.30 -9.49 -0.29
CA PHE A 40 4.75 -10.01 0.96
C PHE A 40 5.79 -10.85 1.67
N TYR A 41 6.23 -10.42 2.85
CA TYR A 41 7.25 -11.13 3.60
C TYR A 41 6.69 -11.75 4.88
N GLU A 42 7.29 -12.89 5.25
CA GLU A 42 7.09 -13.59 6.52
C GLU A 42 8.32 -13.37 7.40
N GLY A 43 8.13 -13.19 8.72
CA GLY A 43 9.24 -12.97 9.65
C GLY A 43 9.83 -11.55 9.60
N GLU A 44 11.14 -11.46 9.37
CA GLU A 44 11.90 -10.21 9.34
C GLU A 44 11.67 -9.42 8.06
N ALA A 45 11.70 -8.08 8.19
CA ALA A 45 11.58 -7.22 7.04
C ALA A 45 12.81 -7.33 6.13
N PRO A 46 12.66 -7.21 4.79
CA PRO A 46 13.79 -7.11 3.88
C PRO A 46 14.72 -5.96 4.29
N LYS A 47 16.03 -6.22 4.33
CA LYS A 47 17.04 -5.23 4.68
C LYS A 47 17.88 -4.89 3.44
N SER A 48 17.88 -3.63 3.07
CA SER A 48 18.78 -3.03 2.07
C SER A 48 19.00 -1.57 2.47
N ALA A 49 20.13 -0.99 2.09
CA ALA A 49 20.46 0.42 2.39
C ALA A 49 19.45 1.41 1.77
N GLU A 50 18.77 1.00 0.71
CA GLU A 50 17.78 1.80 -0.04
C GLU A 50 16.35 1.63 0.48
N LEU A 51 16.15 0.75 1.46
CA LEU A 51 14.83 0.46 2.02
C LEU A 51 14.60 1.24 3.31
N VAL A 52 13.44 1.90 3.38
CA VAL A 52 13.03 2.70 4.52
C VAL A 52 11.85 2.04 5.23
N LYS A 53 11.99 1.80 6.53
CA LYS A 53 10.91 1.30 7.37
C LYS A 53 9.96 2.44 7.73
N VAL A 54 8.71 2.36 7.24
CA VAL A 54 7.68 3.40 7.49
C VAL A 54 6.75 3.02 8.64
N SER A 55 6.59 1.72 8.90
CA SER A 55 5.89 1.23 10.10
C SER A 55 6.31 -0.18 10.46
N GLU A 56 5.82 -0.66 11.60
CA GLU A 56 5.82 -2.10 11.86
C GLU A 56 5.03 -2.82 10.75
N GLY A 57 5.75 -3.64 9.98
CA GLY A 57 5.19 -4.40 8.87
C GLY A 57 5.13 -3.69 7.52
N VAL A 58 5.72 -2.50 7.36
CA VAL A 58 5.80 -1.84 6.05
C VAL A 58 7.18 -1.24 5.85
N VAL A 59 7.79 -1.60 4.72
CA VAL A 59 9.06 -1.10 4.24
C VAL A 59 8.89 -0.67 2.79
N VAL A 60 9.49 0.44 2.41
CA VAL A 60 9.38 0.97 1.05
C VAL A 60 10.75 1.28 0.47
N GLY A 61 10.86 1.24 -0.85
CA GLY A 61 12.01 1.68 -1.63
C GLY A 61 11.52 2.23 -2.97
N GLU A 62 12.44 2.70 -3.80
CA GLU A 62 12.07 3.22 -5.12
C GLU A 62 11.29 2.18 -5.94
N GLY A 63 10.02 2.48 -6.18
CA GLY A 63 9.08 1.59 -6.87
C GLY A 63 8.80 0.24 -6.21
N LEU A 64 9.10 0.08 -4.91
CA LEU A 64 8.88 -1.15 -4.15
C LEU A 64 8.10 -0.89 -2.87
N ILE A 65 7.09 -1.71 -2.63
CA ILE A 65 6.34 -1.76 -1.37
C ILE A 65 6.45 -3.17 -0.78
N ALA A 66 7.14 -3.31 0.36
CA ALA A 66 7.21 -4.55 1.12
C ALA A 66 6.27 -4.49 2.33
N VAL A 67 5.34 -5.44 2.41
CA VAL A 67 4.37 -5.56 3.51
C VAL A 67 4.51 -6.89 4.22
N LYS A 68 4.46 -6.86 5.54
CA LYS A 68 4.39 -8.09 6.34
C LYS A 68 3.04 -8.73 6.08
N THR A 69 3.05 -10.01 5.72
CA THR A 69 1.82 -10.76 5.49
C THR A 69 1.00 -10.90 6.78
N SER A 70 -0.31 -11.06 6.65
CA SER A 70 -1.25 -11.25 7.77
C SER A 70 -2.58 -11.78 7.24
N ASP A 71 -3.20 -12.73 7.94
CA ASP A 71 -4.51 -13.25 7.56
C ASP A 71 -5.63 -12.19 7.64
N LEU A 72 -5.38 -11.07 8.32
CA LEU A 72 -6.28 -9.92 8.37
C LEU A 72 -6.13 -9.08 7.10
N VAL A 73 -6.92 -9.40 6.07
CA VAL A 73 -6.99 -8.64 4.80
C VAL A 73 -7.10 -7.12 5.00
N PRO A 74 -7.95 -6.58 5.90
CA PRO A 74 -8.02 -5.13 6.15
C PRO A 74 -6.68 -4.51 6.58
N LEU A 75 -5.90 -5.22 7.40
CA LEU A 75 -4.60 -4.76 7.87
C LEU A 75 -3.59 -4.73 6.72
N VAL A 76 -3.64 -5.72 5.82
CA VAL A 76 -2.79 -5.76 4.63
C VAL A 76 -3.10 -4.60 3.69
N ILE A 77 -4.37 -4.28 3.47
CA ILE A 77 -4.78 -3.12 2.66
C ILE A 77 -4.27 -1.82 3.27
N GLU A 78 -4.39 -1.67 4.59
CA GLU A 78 -3.89 -0.49 5.31
C GLU A 78 -2.38 -0.35 5.16
N ARG A 79 -1.63 -1.46 5.24
CA ARG A 79 -0.17 -1.50 5.04
C ARG A 79 0.22 -1.11 3.61
N LEU A 80 -0.49 -1.62 2.61
CA LEU A 80 -0.26 -1.28 1.21
C LEU A 80 -0.53 0.21 0.93
N ALA A 81 -1.65 0.73 1.44
CA ALA A 81 -1.98 2.14 1.33
C ALA A 81 -0.93 3.02 2.02
N LEU A 82 -0.48 2.64 3.22
CA LEU A 82 0.58 3.35 3.93
C LEU A 82 1.88 3.37 3.14
N GLY A 83 2.27 2.26 2.54
CA GLY A 83 3.46 2.18 1.67
C GLY A 83 3.34 3.13 0.48
N TYR A 84 2.22 3.08 -0.23
CA TYR A 84 1.97 3.92 -1.41
C TYR A 84 2.04 5.43 -1.09
N TYR A 85 1.30 5.87 -0.07
CA TYR A 85 1.30 7.29 0.31
C TYR A 85 2.62 7.74 0.93
N SER A 86 3.35 6.86 1.59
CA SER A 86 4.71 7.19 2.05
C SER A 86 5.62 7.48 0.86
N LEU A 87 5.60 6.64 -0.18
CA LEU A 87 6.37 6.87 -1.41
C LEU A 87 5.93 8.15 -2.15
N SER A 88 4.64 8.46 -2.09
CA SER A 88 4.08 9.69 -2.70
C SER A 88 4.56 10.96 -2.00
N LEU A 89 4.96 10.88 -0.72
CA LEU A 89 5.31 12.03 0.14
C LEU A 89 6.81 12.11 0.50
N MET A 90 7.54 11.01 0.37
CA MET A 90 8.95 10.90 0.76
C MET A 90 9.91 11.90 0.11
N PRO A 91 9.78 12.24 -1.19
CA PRO A 91 10.66 13.22 -1.83
C PRO A 91 10.60 14.61 -1.17
N ASP A 92 9.47 14.96 -0.57
CA ASP A 92 9.18 16.34 -0.14
C ASP A 92 9.14 16.50 1.39
N ALA A 93 8.96 15.42 2.16
CA ALA A 93 8.58 15.52 3.58
C ALA A 93 9.47 14.75 4.58
N GLY A 94 10.50 14.02 4.15
CA GLY A 94 11.42 13.32 5.06
C GLY A 94 10.69 12.48 6.13
N ILE A 95 10.99 12.67 7.42
CA ILE A 95 10.37 11.94 8.54
C ILE A 95 8.86 12.26 8.70
N ASP A 96 8.39 13.43 8.25
CA ASP A 96 6.98 13.82 8.36
C ASP A 96 6.09 13.14 7.30
N ALA A 97 6.68 12.59 6.23
CA ALA A 97 5.98 11.85 5.19
C ALA A 97 5.13 10.70 5.75
N VAL A 98 5.69 9.94 6.70
CA VAL A 98 5.00 8.79 7.31
C VAL A 98 3.79 9.23 8.15
N ARG A 99 3.91 10.35 8.87
CA ARG A 99 2.83 10.88 9.71
C ARG A 99 1.66 11.36 8.86
N LEU A 100 1.96 12.07 7.77
CA LEU A 100 0.98 12.52 6.80
C LEU A 100 0.33 11.35 6.05
N ALA A 101 1.11 10.36 5.63
CA ALA A 101 0.61 9.14 5.00
C ALA A 101 -0.39 8.40 5.92
N ARG A 102 -0.09 8.26 7.22
CA ARG A 102 -1.02 7.66 8.18
C ARG A 102 -2.32 8.46 8.36
N ARG A 103 -2.28 9.78 8.18
CA ARG A 103 -3.49 10.62 8.22
C ARG A 103 -4.34 10.33 6.99
N VAL A 104 -3.75 10.42 5.80
CA VAL A 104 -4.42 10.14 4.52
C VAL A 104 -5.06 8.74 4.54
N VAL A 105 -4.31 7.71 4.98
CA VAL A 105 -4.82 6.34 5.05
C VAL A 105 -6.01 6.21 5.99
N ARG A 106 -6.00 6.88 7.15
CA ARG A 106 -7.16 6.86 8.06
C ARG A 106 -8.39 7.51 7.43
N ASP A 107 -8.21 8.59 6.69
CA ASP A 107 -9.30 9.32 6.07
C ASP A 107 -9.95 8.53 4.92
N ILE A 108 -9.18 7.69 4.21
CA ILE A 108 -9.68 6.88 3.08
C ILE A 108 -10.06 5.44 3.47
N LYS A 109 -9.72 4.98 4.68
CA LYS A 109 -9.85 3.57 5.09
C LYS A 109 -11.25 3.01 4.86
N TRP A 110 -12.28 3.79 5.21
CA TRP A 110 -13.68 3.41 5.02
C TRP A 110 -14.06 3.28 3.54
N ASN A 111 -13.56 4.19 2.70
CA ASN A 111 -13.79 4.14 1.26
C ASN A 111 -13.10 2.92 0.63
N LEU A 112 -11.87 2.61 1.04
CA LEU A 112 -11.13 1.44 0.55
C LEU A 112 -11.85 0.12 0.90
N LEU A 113 -12.33 -0.02 2.14
CA LEU A 113 -13.05 -1.22 2.57
C LEU A 113 -14.40 -1.38 1.84
N SER A 114 -15.12 -0.28 1.61
CA SER A 114 -16.37 -0.26 0.84
C SER A 114 -16.16 -0.70 -0.62
N LEU A 115 -15.11 -0.21 -1.28
CA LEU A 115 -14.79 -0.53 -2.67
C LEU A 115 -14.43 -2.02 -2.87
N LEU A 116 -13.81 -2.62 -1.87
CA LEU A 116 -13.46 -4.04 -1.90
C LEU A 116 -14.67 -4.95 -1.64
N SER A 117 -15.61 -4.51 -0.79
CA SER A 117 -16.89 -5.22 -0.55
C SER A 117 -17.81 -5.22 -1.78
N SER A 118 -17.91 -4.09 -2.46
CA SER A 118 -18.74 -3.95 -3.67
C SER A 118 -18.15 -4.70 -4.89
N SER A 119 -16.82 -4.82 -4.97
CA SER A 119 -16.14 -5.65 -5.98
C SER A 119 -16.34 -7.16 -5.77
N ALA A 120 -16.49 -7.63 -4.52
CA ALA A 120 -16.80 -9.03 -4.23
C ALA A 120 -18.25 -9.42 -4.60
N THR A 121 -19.15 -8.44 -4.67
CA THR A 121 -20.58 -8.67 -4.94
C THR A 121 -20.86 -8.89 -6.43
N ARG A 122 -20.10 -8.25 -7.34
CA ARG A 122 -20.28 -8.42 -8.81
C ARG A 122 -19.72 -9.73 -9.38
N ALA A 123 -18.93 -10.49 -8.62
CA ALA A 123 -18.44 -11.79 -9.04
C ALA A 123 -19.42 -12.95 -8.75
N ARG A 124 -20.61 -12.65 -8.18
CA ARG A 124 -21.62 -13.65 -7.76
C ARG A 124 -23.00 -13.50 -8.44
N THR A 125 -23.10 -12.67 -9.47
CA THR A 125 -24.32 -12.51 -10.30
C THR A 125 -23.97 -12.80 -11.74
#